data_AF-A0A0F9K8C0-F1
#
_entry.id   AF-A0A0F9K8C0-F1
#
_cell.length_a   1.000
_cell.length_b   1.000
_cell.length_c   1.000
_cell.angle_alpha   90.00
_cell.angle_beta   90.00
_cell.angle_gamma   90.00
#
_symmetry.space_group_name_H-M   'P 1'
#
loop_
_entity.id
_entity.type
_entity.pdbx_description
1 polymer ?
#
loop_
_entity_poly.entity_id
_entity_poly.type
_entity_poly.pdbx_seq_one_letter_code
_entity_poly.pdbx_strand_id
1 'polypeptide(L)'
;MKIICIDFDGVLHSYKSGWKGAEHIPDPPVNGAIVWLRSMILYPDFQVCIYSSRSRQDGGIKAMRHWLLAYGMSSPEIEQIEFPTQKPAAFITIDDRAICFTGKFPDVLEVRDFKSWYEVECDIET
;
A
#
# COMPACT_ATOMS: atom_id res chain seq x y z
N MET A 1 -12.79 -16.00 -5.36
CA MET A 1 -11.62 -15.37 -4.71
C MET A 1 -11.88 -13.86 -4.62
N LYS A 2 -11.64 -13.25 -3.46
CA LYS A 2 -11.80 -11.80 -3.24
C LYS A 2 -10.45 -11.13 -3.46
N ILE A 3 -10.39 -10.16 -4.38
CA ILE A 3 -9.17 -9.40 -4.64
C ILE A 3 -9.03 -8.30 -3.60
N ILE A 4 -7.96 -8.36 -2.81
CA ILE A 4 -7.59 -7.34 -1.82
C ILE A 4 -6.51 -6.48 -2.46
N CYS A 5 -6.88 -5.27 -2.89
CA CYS A 5 -5.96 -4.32 -3.51
C CYS A 5 -5.36 -3.43 -2.43
N ILE A 6 -4.05 -3.45 -2.27
CA ILE A 6 -3.35 -2.76 -1.20
C ILE A 6 -2.37 -1.79 -1.86
N ASP A 7 -2.47 -0.50 -1.54
CA ASP A 7 -1.42 0.44 -1.91
C ASP A 7 -0.12 0.12 -1.13
N PHE A 8 1.01 0.60 -1.63
CA PHE A 8 2.29 0.36 -1.00
C PHE A 8 2.73 1.54 -0.12
N ASP A 9 2.79 2.75 -0.68
CA ASP A 9 3.45 3.92 -0.14
C ASP A 9 2.50 4.71 0.77
N GLY A 10 2.60 4.52 2.08
CA GLY A 10 1.68 5.10 3.07
C GLY A 10 0.74 4.06 3.68
N VAL A 11 0.78 2.81 3.19
CA VAL A 11 -0.02 1.68 3.71
C VAL A 11 0.87 0.57 4.25
N LEU A 12 1.73 -0.01 3.40
CA LEU A 12 2.70 -1.02 3.82
C LEU A 12 4.02 -0.37 4.23
N HIS A 13 4.50 0.54 3.39
CA HIS A 13 5.67 1.39 3.58
C HIS A 13 5.26 2.66 4.34
N SER A 14 6.05 3.09 5.32
CA SER A 14 5.67 4.21 6.20
C SER A 14 5.70 5.59 5.55
N TYR A 15 6.30 5.73 4.36
CA TYR A 15 6.29 6.93 3.54
C TYR A 15 6.83 8.22 4.19
N LYS A 16 7.57 8.11 5.31
CA LYS A 16 8.12 9.25 6.06
C LYS A 16 9.07 10.12 5.24
N SER A 17 9.79 9.54 4.28
CA SER A 17 10.68 10.27 3.38
C SER A 17 9.97 10.81 2.13
N GLY A 18 8.70 10.49 1.92
CA GLY A 18 7.95 10.78 0.70
C GLY A 18 8.47 10.03 -0.53
N TRP A 19 8.01 10.43 -1.72
CA TRP A 19 8.44 9.83 -2.99
C TRP A 19 9.94 10.04 -3.25
N LYS A 20 10.67 8.94 -3.46
CA LYS A 20 12.10 8.95 -3.81
C LYS A 20 12.43 8.26 -5.14
N GLY A 21 11.43 8.05 -5.99
CA GLY A 21 11.55 7.28 -7.23
C GLY A 21 11.18 5.81 -7.03
N ALA A 22 10.87 5.11 -8.13
CA ALA A 22 10.26 3.78 -8.08
C ALA A 22 11.12 2.71 -7.38
N GLU A 23 12.44 2.78 -7.55
CA GLU A 23 13.38 1.77 -7.05
C GLU A 23 13.94 2.07 -5.66
N HIS A 24 13.83 3.32 -5.19
CA HIS A 24 14.39 3.74 -3.92
C HIS A 24 13.29 3.82 -2.85
N ILE A 25 13.34 2.86 -1.90
CA ILE A 25 12.33 2.66 -0.84
C ILE A 25 13.05 2.71 0.52
N PRO A 26 13.36 3.91 1.05
CA PRO A 26 14.23 4.06 2.22
C PRO A 26 13.52 3.76 3.55
N ASP A 27 12.22 4.05 3.65
CA ASP A 27 11.52 3.97 4.94
C ASP A 27 11.13 2.54 5.35
N PRO A 28 10.99 2.28 6.65
CA PRO A 28 10.52 0.99 7.17
C PRO A 28 9.03 0.78 6.92
N PRO A 29 8.52 -0.44 7.19
CA PRO A 29 7.11 -0.73 7.18
C PRO A 29 6.33 0.13 8.19
N VAL A 30 5.05 0.34 7.91
CA VAL A 30 4.08 0.75 8.94
C VAL A 30 4.05 -0.33 10.03
N ASN A 31 3.86 0.07 11.30
CA ASN A 31 3.86 -0.86 12.42
C ASN A 31 2.80 -1.96 12.19
N GLY A 32 3.24 -3.23 12.25
CA GLY A 32 2.37 -4.40 12.04
C GLY A 32 2.11 -4.77 10.58
N ALA A 33 2.51 -3.96 9.59
CA ALA A 33 2.17 -4.17 8.18
C ALA A 33 2.62 -5.54 7.64
N ILE A 34 3.83 -5.99 7.96
CA ILE A 34 4.36 -7.28 7.50
C ILE A 34 3.58 -8.47 8.10
N VAL A 35 3.27 -8.41 9.39
CA VAL A 35 2.49 -9.45 10.08
C VAL A 35 1.07 -9.49 9.54
N TRP A 36 0.47 -8.32 9.32
CA TRP A 36 -0.87 -8.20 8.75
C TRP A 36 -0.92 -8.72 7.31
N LEU A 37 0.03 -8.34 6.44
CA LEU A 37 0.09 -8.80 5.05
C LEU A 37 0.22 -10.33 4.96
N ARG A 38 1.02 -10.94 5.85
CA ARG A 38 1.10 -12.40 5.98
C ARG A 38 -0.24 -13.04 6.31
N SER A 39 -1.00 -12.46 7.23
CA SER A 39 -2.34 -12.97 7.56
C SER A 39 -3.30 -12.90 6.36
N MET A 40 -3.14 -11.92 5.47
CA MET A 40 -3.96 -11.78 4.27
C MET A 40 -3.63 -12.85 3.22
N ILE A 41 -2.35 -13.12 2.95
CA ILE A 41 -1.95 -14.13 1.95
C ILE A 41 -2.28 -15.57 2.41
N LEU A 42 -2.31 -15.82 3.72
CA LEU A 42 -2.66 -17.12 4.28
C LEU A 42 -4.17 -17.40 4.29
N TYR A 43 -5.00 -16.39 4.02
CA TYR A 43 -6.44 -16.56 4.01
C TYR A 43 -6.89 -17.16 2.67
N PRO A 44 -7.55 -18.34 2.64
CA PRO A 44 -7.73 -19.13 1.43
C PRO A 44 -8.61 -18.47 0.37
N ASP A 45 -9.48 -17.54 0.76
CA ASP A 45 -10.41 -16.87 -0.16
C ASP A 45 -9.84 -15.56 -0.74
N PHE A 46 -8.63 -15.15 -0.36
CA PHE A 46 -8.06 -13.87 -0.75
C PHE A 46 -7.00 -14.03 -1.85
N GLN A 47 -7.08 -13.13 -2.84
CA GLN A 47 -6.00 -12.86 -3.77
C GLN A 47 -5.45 -11.48 -3.41
N VAL A 48 -4.22 -11.45 -2.89
CA VAL A 48 -3.58 -10.23 -2.43
C VAL A 48 -2.85 -9.57 -3.60
N CYS A 49 -3.19 -8.32 -3.87
CA CYS A 49 -2.55 -7.52 -4.92
C CYS A 49 -1.92 -6.27 -4.28
N ILE A 50 -0.62 -6.07 -4.46
CA ILE A 50 0.04 -4.79 -4.16
C ILE A 50 0.01 -3.94 -5.43
N TYR A 51 -0.83 -2.91 -5.43
CA TYR A 51 -1.01 -2.00 -6.57
C TYR A 51 -0.54 -0.60 -6.18
N SER A 52 0.61 -0.20 -6.74
CA SER A 52 1.27 1.06 -6.41
C SER A 52 1.58 1.85 -7.68
N SER A 53 1.77 3.17 -7.53
CA SER A 53 2.38 4.01 -8.57
C SER A 53 3.76 3.48 -9.03
N ARG A 54 4.43 2.66 -8.21
CA ARG A 54 5.66 1.94 -8.56
C ARG A 54 5.45 0.79 -9.54
N SER A 55 4.28 0.13 -9.52
CA SER A 55 4.05 -1.13 -10.25
C SER A 55 4.23 -0.98 -11.77
N ARG A 56 3.89 0.19 -12.33
CA ARG A 56 4.01 0.49 -13.77
C ARG A 56 5.36 1.08 -14.20
N GLN A 57 6.27 1.29 -13.27
CA GLN A 57 7.59 1.87 -13.54
C GLN A 57 8.63 0.76 -13.60
N ASP A 58 9.60 0.90 -14.49
CA ASP A 58 10.73 -0.01 -14.60
C ASP A 58 11.41 -0.18 -13.24
N GLY A 59 11.70 -1.42 -12.86
CA GLY A 59 12.32 -1.75 -11.57
C GLY A 59 11.41 -1.65 -10.33
N GLY A 60 10.25 -0.97 -10.41
CA GLY A 60 9.39 -0.71 -9.24
C GLY A 60 8.86 -1.97 -8.56
N ILE A 61 8.38 -2.95 -9.34
CA ILE A 61 7.93 -4.25 -8.79
C ILE A 61 9.10 -4.99 -8.12
N LYS A 62 10.28 -4.99 -8.76
CA LYS A 62 11.47 -5.65 -8.23
C LYS A 62 11.90 -5.01 -6.90
N ALA A 63 11.86 -3.68 -6.81
CA ALA A 63 12.18 -2.95 -5.59
C ALA A 63 11.19 -3.26 -4.45
N MET A 64 9.88 -3.28 -4.72
CA MET A 64 8.89 -3.68 -3.71
C MET A 64 9.09 -5.12 -3.22
N ARG A 65 9.39 -6.07 -4.12
CA ARG A 65 9.70 -7.46 -3.75
C ARG A 65 10.95 -7.55 -2.86
N HIS A 66 12.02 -6.84 -3.22
CA HIS A 66 13.23 -6.79 -2.40
C HIS A 66 13.00 -6.16 -1.04
N TRP A 67 12.17 -5.11 -0.98
CA TRP A 67 11.79 -4.48 0.28
C TRP A 67 11.03 -5.45 1.19
N LEU A 68 10.03 -6.18 0.66
CA LEU A 68 9.30 -7.20 1.44
C LEU A 68 10.23 -8.28 1.99
N LEU A 69 11.19 -8.72 1.16
CA LEU A 69 12.21 -9.69 1.58
C LEU A 69 13.09 -9.14 2.71
N ALA A 70 13.58 -7.89 2.57
CA ALA A 70 14.42 -7.24 3.57
C ALA A 70 13.72 -7.07 4.93
N TYR A 71 12.40 -6.88 4.93
CA TYR A 71 11.60 -6.77 6.15
C TYR A 71 10.99 -8.10 6.62
N GLY A 72 11.53 -9.21 6.10
CA GLY A 72 11.40 -10.52 6.72
C GLY A 72 10.33 -11.40 6.10
N MET A 73 9.70 -11.04 4.97
CA MET A 73 8.91 -12.00 4.18
C MET A 73 9.83 -12.95 3.39
N SER A 74 9.40 -14.18 3.18
CA SER A 74 10.12 -15.17 2.38
C SER A 74 9.71 -15.13 0.91
N SER A 75 10.55 -15.66 0.01
CA SER A 75 10.21 -15.73 -1.42
C SER A 75 8.89 -16.46 -1.69
N PRO A 76 8.57 -17.62 -1.05
CA PRO A 76 7.28 -18.28 -1.24
C PRO A 76 6.07 -17.46 -0.77
N GLU A 77 6.23 -16.61 0.25
CA GLU A 77 5.18 -15.68 0.68
C GLU A 77 4.97 -14.57 -0.35
N ILE A 78 6.06 -14.03 -0.90
CA ILE A 78 6.01 -12.95 -1.90
C ILE A 78 5.49 -13.46 -3.26
N GLU A 79 5.68 -14.74 -3.58
CA GLU A 79 5.11 -15.40 -4.77
C GLU A 79 3.58 -15.53 -4.73
N GLN A 80 2.97 -15.47 -3.55
CA GLN A 80 1.51 -15.45 -3.38
C GLN A 80 0.90 -14.04 -3.58
N ILE A 81 1.74 -13.02 -3.78
CA ILE A 81 1.31 -11.63 -3.96
C ILE A 81 1.42 -11.24 -5.42
N GLU A 82 0.32 -10.73 -5.97
CA GLU A 82 0.31 -10.13 -7.30
C GLU A 82 0.74 -8.66 -7.26
N PHE A 83 1.41 -8.22 -8.32
CA PHE A 83 1.82 -6.82 -8.51
C PHE A 83 1.24 -6.30 -9.83
N PRO A 84 -0.07 -6.03 -9.89
CA PRO A 84 -0.71 -5.61 -11.13
C PRO A 84 -0.17 -4.25 -11.60
N THR A 85 -0.13 -4.04 -12.92
CA THR A 85 0.26 -2.77 -13.55
C THR A 85 -0.94 -1.93 -13.97
N GLN A 86 -2.15 -2.46 -13.78
CA GLN A 86 -3.44 -1.83 -14.07
C GLN A 86 -4.37 -2.00 -12.87
N LYS A 87 -5.41 -1.15 -12.79
CA LYS A 87 -6.38 -1.20 -11.69
C LYS A 87 -7.04 -2.59 -11.62
N PRO A 88 -6.87 -3.34 -10.52
CA PRO A 88 -7.53 -4.63 -10.35
C PRO A 88 -9.03 -4.45 -10.10
N ALA A 89 -9.83 -5.48 -10.43
CA ALA A 89 -11.25 -5.57 -10.09
C ALA A 89 -11.42 -5.93 -8.59
N ALA A 90 -10.92 -5.05 -7.74
CA ALA A 90 -10.78 -5.29 -6.32
C ALA A 90 -12.14 -5.48 -5.62
N PHE A 91 -12.23 -6.47 -4.73
CA PHE A 91 -13.32 -6.57 -3.76
C PHE A 91 -13.23 -5.40 -2.75
N ILE A 92 -12.01 -5.06 -2.33
CA ILE A 92 -11.71 -3.91 -1.47
C ILE A 92 -10.36 -3.30 -1.85
N THR A 93 -10.24 -1.99 -1.69
CA THR A 93 -8.97 -1.25 -1.82
C THR A 93 -8.59 -0.66 -0.46
N ILE A 94 -7.33 -0.79 -0.07
CA ILE A 94 -6.74 -0.22 1.15
C ILE A 94 -5.65 0.75 0.69
N ASP A 95 -5.86 2.04 0.93
CA ASP A 95 -5.09 3.13 0.33
C ASP A 95 -5.08 4.32 1.30
N ASP A 96 -3.93 4.97 1.48
CA ASP A 96 -3.75 6.08 2.42
C ASP A 96 -4.39 7.39 1.94
N ARG A 97 -4.73 7.48 0.65
CA ARG A 97 -5.30 8.66 -0.01
C ARG A 97 -6.65 8.40 -0.67
N ALA A 98 -7.42 7.45 -0.14
CA ALA A 98 -8.76 7.16 -0.62
C ALA A 98 -9.85 7.61 0.37
N ILE A 99 -10.83 8.35 -0.13
CA ILE A 99 -12.09 8.61 0.57
C ILE A 99 -13.08 7.51 0.20
N CYS A 100 -13.63 6.80 1.20
CA CYS A 100 -14.68 5.81 0.97
C CYS A 100 -15.96 6.53 0.53
N PHE A 101 -16.38 6.32 -0.72
CA PHE A 101 -17.61 6.92 -1.22
C PHE A 101 -18.83 6.21 -0.62
N THR A 102 -19.58 6.92 0.21
CA THR A 102 -20.76 6.38 0.91
C THR A 102 -22.10 6.74 0.24
N GLY A 103 -22.07 7.13 -1.04
CA GLY A 103 -23.24 7.67 -1.75
C GLY A 103 -23.43 9.19 -1.59
N LYS A 104 -22.49 9.87 -0.94
CA LYS A 104 -22.42 11.34 -0.84
C LYS A 104 -21.06 11.80 -1.35
N PHE A 105 -21.04 12.83 -2.18
CA PHE A 105 -19.81 13.40 -2.68
C PHE A 105 -19.17 14.28 -1.60
N PRO A 106 -17.85 14.14 -1.34
CA PRO A 106 -17.14 15.10 -0.52
C PRO A 106 -17.14 16.46 -1.22
N ASP A 107 -17.19 17.54 -0.44
CA ASP A 107 -17.09 18.86 -1.02
C ASP A 107 -15.64 19.21 -1.42
N VAL A 108 -15.47 20.32 -2.14
CA VAL A 108 -14.16 20.71 -2.68
C VAL A 108 -13.15 21.02 -1.57
N LEU A 109 -13.59 21.56 -0.44
CA LEU A 109 -12.70 21.88 0.68
C LEU A 109 -12.27 20.60 1.39
N GLU A 110 -13.19 19.65 1.58
CA GLU A 110 -12.87 18.32 2.12
C GLU A 110 -11.81 17.60 1.27
N VAL A 111 -11.95 17.63 -0.06
CA VAL A 111 -10.95 17.01 -0.96
C VAL A 111 -9.62 17.77 -0.94
N ARG A 112 -9.65 19.11 -0.92
CA ARG A 112 -8.44 19.95 -0.91
C ARG A 112 -7.65 19.78 0.39
N ASP A 113 -8.35 19.71 1.52
CA ASP A 113 -7.77 19.70 2.86
C ASP A 113 -7.56 18.27 3.39
N PHE A 114 -7.79 17.25 2.56
CA PHE A 114 -7.54 15.85 2.91
C PHE A 114 -6.11 15.67 3.42
N LYS A 115 -5.97 14.96 4.54
CA LYS A 115 -4.71 14.51 5.10
C LYS A 115 -4.75 13.00 5.26
N SER A 116 -3.69 12.34 4.81
CA SER A 116 -3.45 10.94 5.11
C SER A 116 -3.19 10.75 6.61
N TRP A 117 -3.28 9.51 7.09
CA TRP A 117 -3.18 9.21 8.51
C TRP A 117 -1.81 9.58 9.12
N TYR A 118 -0.71 9.49 8.37
CA TYR A 118 0.63 9.84 8.86
C TYR A 118 0.92 11.35 8.84
N GLU A 119 0.17 12.14 8.07
CA GLU A 119 0.30 13.61 8.08
C GLU A 119 -0.32 14.22 9.33
N VAL A 120 -1.38 13.59 9.87
CA VAL A 120 -2.05 14.05 11.10
C VAL A 120 -1.18 13.82 12.34
N GLU A 121 -0.38 12.75 12.37
CA GLU A 121 0.55 12.48 13.49
C GLU A 121 1.64 13.56 13.61
N CYS A 122 2.12 14.12 12.48
CA CYS A 122 3.12 15.19 12.48
C CYS A 122 2.60 16.53 13.05
N ASP A 123 1.29 16.80 12.95
CA ASP A 123 0.71 18.05 13.45
C ASP A 123 0.51 18.06 14.98
N ILE A 124 0.60 16.90 15.65
CA ILE A 124 0.44 16.77 17.10
C ILE A 124 1.78 16.97 17.84
N GLU A 125 2.91 16.86 17.14
CA GLU A 125 4.26 17.02 17.69
C GLU A 125 4.84 18.44 17.54
N THR A 126 4.06 19.40 17.00
CA THR A 126 4.43 20.83 16.86
C THR A 126 3.61 21.72 17.77
#